data_AF-A0A9X1TGS8-F1
#
_entry.id   AF-A0A9X1TGS8-F1
#
_cell.length_a   1.000
_cell.length_b   1.000
_cell.length_c   1.000
_cell.angle_alpha   90.00
_cell.angle_beta   90.00
_cell.angle_gamma   90.00
#
_symmetry.space_group_name_H-M   'P 1'
#
loop_
_entity.id
_entity.type
_entity.pdbx_description
1 polymer ?
#
loop_
_entity_poly.entity_id
_entity_poly.type
_entity_poly.pdbx_seq_one_letter_code
_entity_poly.pdbx_strand_id
1 'polypeptide(L)' 'MNLPEILDRIEAEMPGAPPEVQWTMNSTLANIGIKFPEHRERAIAIGERLGVFRDYPVSKGCTSPFAPIWINEIVGRQG' A
#
# COMPACT_ATOMS: atom_id res chain seq x y z
N MET A 1 18.57 -5.61 -0.17
CA MET A 1 17.38 -5.18 0.61
C MET A 1 16.26 -6.10 0.17
N ASN A 2 15.74 -6.95 1.06
CA ASN A 2 14.81 -8.01 0.67
C ASN A 2 13.37 -7.49 0.76
N LEU A 3 12.82 -7.09 -0.40
CA LEU A 3 11.46 -6.59 -0.51
C LEU A 3 10.38 -7.61 -0.08
N PRO A 4 10.51 -8.92 -0.37
CA PRO A 4 9.56 -9.92 0.11
C PRO A 4 9.45 -9.96 1.64
N GLU A 5 10.58 -9.92 2.35
CA GLU A 5 10.60 -9.91 3.82
C GLU A 5 9.97 -8.64 4.40
N ILE A 6 10.17 -7.50 3.74
CA ILE A 6 9.53 -6.23 4.13
C ILE A 6 8.01 -6.31 3.95
N LEU A 7 7.54 -6.91 2.84
CA LEU A 7 6.13 -7.11 2.60
C LEU A 7 5.49 -8.03 3.66
N ASP A 8 6.15 -9.13 4.02
CA ASP A 8 5.70 -10.03 5.07
C ASP A 8 5.63 -9.34 6.43
N ARG A 9 6.64 -8.52 6.72
CA ARG A 9 6.68 -7.73 7.96
C ARG A 9 5.56 -6.69 8.02
N ILE A 10 5.33 -5.97 6.93
CA ILE A 10 4.22 -5.02 6.81
C ILE A 10 2.89 -5.73 7.05
N GLU A 11 2.71 -6.89 6.42
CA GLU A 11 1.49 -7.67 6.53
C GLU A 11 1.21 -8.15 7.97
N ALA A 12 2.25 -8.53 8.72
CA ALA A 12 2.13 -8.98 10.10
C ALA A 12 2.00 -7.83 11.11
N GLU A 13 2.78 -6.74 10.94
CA GLU A 13 2.90 -5.68 11.96
C GLU A 13 1.91 -4.53 11.76
N MET A 14 1.53 -4.19 10.53
CA MET A 14 0.71 -3.00 10.24
C MET A 14 -0.63 -2.97 11.01
N PRO A 15 -1.43 -4.05 11.09
CA PRO A 15 -2.73 -4.01 11.79
C PRO A 15 -2.63 -3.63 13.27
N GLY A 16 -1.53 -4.01 13.94
CA GLY A 16 -1.29 -3.72 15.35
C GLY A 16 -0.46 -2.46 15.60
N ALA A 17 0.04 -1.82 14.55
CA ALA A 17 0.90 -0.66 14.66
C ALA A 17 0.11 0.64 14.96
N PRO A 18 0.73 1.63 15.61
CA PRO A 18 0.13 2.96 15.78
C PRO A 18 -0.25 3.62 14.43
N PRO A 19 -1.25 4.51 14.38
CA PRO A 19 -1.73 5.11 13.13
C PRO A 19 -0.65 5.79 12.28
N GLU A 20 0.31 6.46 12.91
CA GLU A 20 1.46 7.10 12.24
C GLU A 20 2.42 6.08 11.59
N VAL A 21 2.58 4.92 12.24
CA VAL A 21 3.37 3.81 11.73
C VAL A 21 2.62 3.10 10.60
N GLN A 22 1.31 2.88 10.74
CA GLN A 22 0.46 2.35 9.67
C GLN A 22 0.53 3.21 8.41
N TRP A 23 0.47 4.53 8.56
CA TRP A 23 0.63 5.47 7.45
C TRP A 23 1.95 5.27 6.71
N THR A 24 3.05 5.15 7.47
CA THR A 24 4.40 4.97 6.93
C THR A 24 4.52 3.62 6.23
N MET A 25 4.09 2.53 6.88
CA MET A 25 4.09 1.19 6.30
C MET A 25 3.22 1.09 5.04
N ASN A 26 2.07 1.77 5.00
CA ASN A 26 1.16 1.77 3.85
C ASN A 26 1.79 2.53 2.68
N SER A 27 2.43 3.66 2.97
CA SER A 27 3.19 4.42 1.98
C SER A 27 4.34 3.60 1.42
N THR A 28 5.05 2.83 2.25
CA THR A 28 6.10 1.90 1.81
C THR A 28 5.52 0.79 0.94
N LEU A 29 4.43 0.15 1.36
CA LEU A 29 3.72 -0.89 0.60
C LEU A 29 3.32 -0.39 -0.79
N ALA A 30 2.71 0.80 -0.86
CA ALA A 30 2.32 1.43 -2.10
C ALA A 30 3.52 1.73 -3.00
N ASN A 31 4.60 2.31 -2.44
CA ASN A 31 5.82 2.59 -3.19
C ASN A 31 6.45 1.32 -3.76
N ILE A 32 6.43 0.21 -3.01
CA ILE A 32 6.93 -1.08 -3.48
C ILE A 32 6.12 -1.53 -4.70
N GLY A 33 4.79 -1.53 -4.61
CA GLY A 33 3.94 -1.94 -5.74
C GLY A 33 4.00 -1.02 -6.96
N ILE A 34 4.29 0.27 -6.75
CA ILE A 34 4.47 1.24 -7.85
C ILE A 34 5.82 1.01 -8.55
N LYS A 35 6.92 0.97 -7.80
CA LYS A 35 8.29 0.97 -8.34
C LYS A 35 8.79 -0.42 -8.74
N PHE A 36 8.27 -1.49 -8.16
CA PHE A 36 8.70 -2.86 -8.40
C PHE A 36 7.53 -3.69 -8.97
N PRO A 37 7.40 -3.78 -10.30
CA PRO A 37 6.31 -4.51 -10.95
C PRO A 37 6.22 -5.98 -10.51
N GLU A 38 7.35 -6.61 -10.24
CA GLU A 38 7.47 -8.00 -9.75
C GLU A 38 6.80 -8.22 -8.38
N HIS A 39 6.65 -7.17 -7.58
CA HIS A 39 6.05 -7.20 -6.25
C HIS A 39 4.68 -6.52 -6.20
N ARG A 40 4.19 -5.99 -7.33
CA ARG A 40 2.94 -5.24 -7.41
C ARG A 40 1.74 -6.05 -6.99
N GLU A 41 1.60 -7.25 -7.54
CA GLU A 41 0.48 -8.15 -7.23
C GLU A 41 0.44 -8.48 -5.74
N ARG A 42 1.61 -8.78 -5.15
CA ARG A 42 1.72 -9.05 -3.72
C ARG A 42 1.41 -7.82 -2.86
N ALA A 43 1.89 -6.64 -3.24
CA ALA A 43 1.61 -5.40 -2.51
C ALA A 43 0.11 -5.05 -2.52
N ILE A 44 -0.56 -5.27 -3.66
CA ILE A 44 -2.02 -5.10 -3.80
C ILE A 44 -2.75 -6.11 -2.90
N ALA A 45 -2.39 -7.39 -2.97
CA ALA A 45 -3.02 -8.45 -2.16
C ALA A 45 -2.90 -8.17 -0.65
N ILE A 46 -1.73 -7.73 -0.19
CA ILE A 46 -1.52 -7.33 1.21
C ILE A 46 -2.42 -6.13 1.56
N GLY A 47 -2.45 -5.09 0.73
CA GLY A 47 -3.29 -3.92 0.98
C GLY A 47 -4.78 -4.29 1.07
N GLU A 48 -5.26 -5.18 0.20
CA GLU A 48 -6.64 -5.69 0.23
C GLU A 48 -6.93 -6.52 1.48
N ARG A 49 -5.98 -7.37 1.89
CA ARG A 49 -6.11 -8.23 3.07
C ARG A 49 -6.13 -7.42 4.36
N LEU A 50 -5.31 -6.39 4.46
CA LEU A 50 -5.24 -5.54 5.65
C LEU A 50 -6.41 -4.55 5.71
N GLY A 51 -6.89 -4.07 4.56
CA GLY A 51 -8.01 -3.11 4.49
C GLY A 51 -7.70 -1.75 5.14
N VAL A 52 -6.43 -1.46 5.44
CA VAL A 52 -6.00 -0.23 6.10
C VAL A 52 -6.25 0.96 5.16
N PHE A 53 -6.94 1.98 5.65
CA PHE A 53 -7.42 3.15 4.87
C PHE A 53 -8.46 2.86 3.77
N ARG A 54 -9.09 1.68 3.75
CA ARG A 54 -10.12 1.33 2.75
C ARG A 54 -11.28 2.33 2.71
N ASP A 55 -11.76 2.73 3.89
CA ASP A 55 -12.88 3.67 4.05
C ASP A 55 -12.40 5.10 4.35
N TYR A 56 -11.14 5.42 4.07
CA TYR A 56 -10.60 6.74 4.35
C TYR A 56 -11.29 7.79 3.48
N PRO A 57 -11.91 8.84 4.08
CA PRO A 57 -12.66 9.82 3.33
C PRO A 57 -11.71 10.63 2.44
N VAL A 58 -11.93 10.54 1.14
CA VAL A 58 -11.22 11.36 0.14
C VAL A 58 -12.17 12.32 -0.55
N SER A 59 -11.73 13.57 -0.66
CA SER A 59 -12.41 14.57 -1.49
C SER A 59 -12.39 14.15 -2.96
N LYS A 60 -13.41 14.55 -3.72
CA LYS A 60 -13.50 14.26 -5.16
C LYS A 60 -12.24 14.76 -5.88
N GLY A 61 -11.50 13.83 -6.51
CA GLY A 61 -10.28 14.13 -7.27
C GLY A 61 -8.95 13.85 -6.53
N CYS A 62 -8.98 13.50 -5.24
CA CYS A 62 -7.78 13.07 -4.51
C CYS A 62 -7.55 11.56 -4.66
N THR A 63 -6.30 11.13 -4.76
CA THR A 63 -5.93 9.71 -4.75
C THR A 63 -6.16 9.13 -3.35
N SER A 64 -6.87 8.00 -3.28
CA SER A 64 -7.08 7.30 -2.01
C SER A 64 -5.75 6.85 -1.41
N PRO A 65 -5.51 7.05 -0.09
CA PRO A 65 -4.35 6.49 0.57
C PRO A 65 -4.41 4.95 0.69
N PHE A 66 -5.53 4.31 0.34
CA PHE A 66 -5.63 2.86 0.27
C PHE A 66 -4.63 2.30 -0.74
N ALA A 67 -3.63 1.54 -0.28
CA ALA A 67 -2.50 1.08 -1.09
C ALA A 67 -2.90 0.45 -2.43
N PRO A 68 -3.89 -0.46 -2.53
CA PRO A 68 -4.31 -1.05 -3.81
C PRO A 68 -4.79 -0.01 -4.83
N ILE A 69 -5.62 0.95 -4.40
CA ILE A 69 -6.10 2.02 -5.28
C ILE A 69 -4.94 2.94 -5.65
N TRP A 70 -4.10 3.31 -4.67
CA TRP A 70 -2.97 4.20 -4.90
C TRP A 70 -1.98 3.62 -5.92
N ILE A 71 -1.64 2.33 -5.78
CA ILE A 71 -0.73 1.63 -6.70
C ILE A 71 -1.29 1.68 -8.12
N ASN A 72 -2.54 1.23 -8.32
CA ASN A 72 -3.17 1.18 -9.64
C ASN A 72 -3.27 2.57 -10.28
N GLU A 73 -3.66 3.58 -9.49
CA GLU A 73 -3.79 4.96 -9.95
C GLU A 73 -2.45 5.55 -10.43
N ILE A 74 -1.37 5.37 -9.66
CA ILE A 74 -0.06 5.93 -10.02
C ILE A 74 0.57 5.17 -11.18
N VAL A 75 0.44 3.84 -11.20
CA VAL A 75 0.90 3.00 -12.31
C VAL A 75 0.17 3.39 -13.60
N GLY A 76 -1.16 3.60 -13.54
CA GLY A 76 -1.96 4.04 -14.67
C GLY A 76 -1.60 5.44 -15.17
N ARG A 77 -1.06 6.33 -14.31
CA ARG A 77 -0.55 7.65 -14.70
C ARG A 77 0.86 7.65 -15.30
N GLN A 78 1.64 6.58 -15.05
CA GLN A 78 3.00 6.43 -15.59
C GLN A 78 3.04 5.72 -16.95
N GLY A 79 1.94 5.11 -17.39
CA GLY A 79 1.75 4.57 -18.74
C GLY A 79 1.09 5.59 -19.66
#